data_AF-A0A9W8THA4-F1
#
_entry.id   AF-A0A9W8THA4-F1
#
_cell.length_a   1.000
_cell.length_b   1.000
_cell.length_c   1.000
_cell.angle_alpha   90.00
_cell.angle_beta   90.00
_cell.angle_gamma   90.00
#
_symmetry.space_group_name_H-M   'P 1'
#
loop_
_entity.id
_entity.type
_entity.pdbx_description
1 polymer ?
#
loop_
_entity_poly.entity_id
_entity_poly.type
_entity_poly.pdbx_seq_one_letter_code
_entity_poly.pdbx_strand_id
1 'polypeptide(L)'
;MNLTRLEIAYLRPRKSGYIANFGSVGSWHGGPVFSHYCASKWAVTGYTESVYEEVKPFGINAIVIEPGYFRTGFLNDQGNNRKTVSNPLVEEYKGTAVEATRNALDAVNNHQPGDVNKGAKVIVDVLTGSGSAAGKEIPIRIVLGRDCMQGIKAKIARTEKLLKEWEDVIVSTDHDDVQQA
;
A
#
# COMPACT_ATOMS: atom_id res chain seq x y z
N MET A 1 -11.60 -1.36 8.55
CA MET A 1 -13.02 -1.38 8.12
C MET A 1 -13.97 -1.12 9.29
N ASN A 2 -14.08 -2.01 10.28
CA ASN A 2 -15.00 -1.79 11.42
C ASN A 2 -14.73 -0.49 12.19
N LEU A 3 -13.47 -0.20 12.52
CA LEU A 3 -13.08 1.02 13.22
C LEU A 3 -13.36 2.27 12.37
N THR A 4 -12.97 2.25 11.09
CA THR A 4 -13.24 3.32 10.13
C THR A 4 -14.72 3.70 10.07
N ARG A 5 -15.63 2.72 10.07
CA ARG A 5 -17.08 3.00 10.09
C ARG A 5 -17.51 3.79 11.33
N LEU A 6 -16.93 3.47 12.50
CA LEU A 6 -17.20 4.19 13.75
C LEU A 6 -16.58 5.59 13.74
N GLU A 7 -15.36 5.72 13.22
CA GLU A 7 -14.67 7.01 13.08
C GLU A 7 -15.45 7.95 12.15
N ILE A 8 -15.97 7.46 11.02
CA ILE A 8 -16.80 8.26 10.12
C ILE A 8 -18.03 8.80 10.85
N ALA A 9 -18.74 7.95 11.61
CA ALA A 9 -19.91 8.38 12.37
C ALA A 9 -19.56 9.47 13.40
N TYR A 10 -18.38 9.39 14.02
CA TYR A 10 -17.87 10.37 14.96
C TYR A 10 -17.43 11.67 14.29
N LEU A 11 -16.77 11.61 13.13
CA LEU A 11 -16.20 12.78 12.44
C LEU A 11 -17.24 13.54 11.60
N ARG A 12 -18.25 12.85 11.04
CA ARG A 12 -19.27 13.45 10.17
C ARG A 12 -19.97 14.68 10.77
N PRO A 13 -20.45 14.69 12.03
CA PRO A 13 -21.03 15.89 12.62
C PRO A 13 -20.02 17.02 12.85
N ARG A 14 -18.72 16.72 12.99
CA ARG A 14 -17.67 17.74 13.17
C ARG A 14 -17.27 18.44 11.87
N LYS A 15 -17.61 17.83 10.74
CA LYS A 15 -17.24 18.30 9.40
C LYS A 15 -15.73 18.49 9.18
N SER A 16 -14.92 17.76 9.94
CA SER A 16 -13.46 17.85 9.92
C SER A 16 -12.82 16.62 10.53
N GLY A 17 -11.72 16.13 9.96
CA GLY A 17 -10.87 15.12 10.57
C GLY A 17 -10.12 14.27 9.56
N TYR A 18 -9.27 13.39 10.09
CA TYR A 18 -8.49 12.45 9.29
C TYR A 18 -8.77 11.01 9.71
N ILE A 19 -8.83 10.12 8.74
CA ILE A 19 -8.82 8.66 8.94
C ILE A 19 -7.61 8.15 8.17
N ALA A 20 -6.59 7.64 8.88
CA ALA A 20 -5.34 7.19 8.27
C ALA A 20 -5.19 5.67 8.41
N ASN A 21 -5.28 4.95 7.30
CA ASN A 21 -5.11 3.50 7.27
C ASN A 21 -3.72 3.13 6.71
N PHE A 22 -3.09 2.10 7.29
CA PHE A 22 -1.80 1.60 6.77
C PHE A 22 -2.01 0.64 5.60
N GLY A 23 -1.69 1.12 4.40
CA GLY A 23 -1.38 0.31 3.23
C GLY A 23 0.03 -0.29 3.31
N SER A 24 0.70 -0.40 2.16
CA SER A 24 2.07 -0.91 2.01
C SER A 24 2.55 -0.69 0.57
N VAL A 25 3.85 -0.80 0.30
CA VAL A 25 4.32 -1.09 -1.07
C VAL A 25 3.62 -2.34 -1.66
N GLY A 26 3.23 -3.29 -0.80
CA GLY A 26 2.42 -4.45 -1.16
C GLY A 26 1.02 -4.11 -1.68
N SER A 27 0.53 -2.87 -1.51
CA SER A 27 -0.71 -2.35 -2.12
C SER A 27 -0.58 -2.07 -3.62
N TRP A 28 0.63 -2.12 -4.17
CA TRP A 28 0.90 -1.80 -5.58
C TRP A 28 1.37 -2.99 -6.38
N HIS A 29 2.05 -3.94 -5.75
CA HIS A 29 2.46 -5.16 -6.42
C HIS A 29 2.50 -6.36 -5.48
N GLY A 30 2.24 -7.52 -6.06
CA GLY A 30 2.48 -8.80 -5.41
C GLY A 30 3.93 -9.27 -5.59
N GLY A 31 4.23 -10.38 -4.94
CA GLY A 31 5.47 -11.14 -5.11
C GLY A 31 5.33 -12.51 -4.45
N PRO A 32 6.26 -13.44 -4.72
CA PRO A 32 6.33 -14.71 -4.02
C PRO A 32 6.30 -14.50 -2.50
N VAL A 33 5.73 -15.43 -1.74
CA VAL A 33 5.62 -15.37 -0.26
C VAL A 33 4.60 -14.33 0.27
N PHE A 34 4.19 -13.33 -0.52
CA PHE A 34 3.37 -12.20 -0.04
C PHE A 34 1.89 -12.23 -0.46
N SER A 35 1.38 -13.29 -1.08
CA SER A 35 0.03 -13.29 -1.68
C SER A 35 -1.07 -12.81 -0.72
N HIS A 36 -1.18 -13.39 0.47
CA HIS A 36 -2.17 -12.99 1.47
C HIS A 36 -1.95 -11.57 1.99
N TYR A 37 -0.68 -11.21 2.25
CA TYR A 37 -0.32 -9.87 2.73
C TYR A 37 -0.69 -8.80 1.69
N CYS A 38 -0.21 -8.95 0.45
CA CYS A 38 -0.52 -8.02 -0.64
C CYS A 38 -2.02 -7.93 -0.89
N ALA A 39 -2.75 -9.06 -0.96
CA ALA A 39 -4.20 -9.04 -1.12
C ALA A 39 -4.89 -8.21 -0.02
N SER A 40 -4.51 -8.40 1.25
CA SER A 40 -5.07 -7.62 2.36
C SER A 40 -4.74 -6.13 2.26
N LYS A 41 -3.53 -5.78 1.82
CA LYS A 41 -3.08 -4.38 1.71
C LYS A 41 -3.71 -3.66 0.52
N TRP A 42 -3.89 -4.34 -0.61
CA TRP A 42 -4.72 -3.85 -1.72
C TRP A 42 -6.13 -3.56 -1.24
N ALA A 43 -6.76 -4.48 -0.52
CA ALA A 43 -8.11 -4.30 0.00
C ALA A 43 -8.21 -3.08 0.94
N VAL A 44 -7.23 -2.87 1.83
CA VAL A 44 -7.19 -1.69 2.71
C VAL A 44 -7.02 -0.39 1.92
N THR A 45 -6.13 -0.39 0.94
CA THR A 45 -5.88 0.79 0.09
C THR A 45 -7.13 1.14 -0.72
N GLY A 46 -7.68 0.19 -1.49
CA GLY A 46 -8.89 0.43 -2.28
C GLY A 46 -10.09 0.83 -1.43
N TYR A 47 -10.27 0.18 -0.27
CA TYR A 47 -11.29 0.58 0.70
C TYR A 47 -11.14 2.03 1.15
N THR A 48 -9.91 2.48 1.42
CA THR A 48 -9.66 3.84 1.89
C THR A 48 -9.86 4.88 0.78
N GLU A 49 -9.53 4.54 -0.46
CA GLU A 49 -9.82 5.41 -1.62
C GLU A 49 -11.32 5.58 -1.83
N SER A 50 -12.09 4.50 -1.76
CA SER A 50 -13.55 4.60 -1.81
C SER A 50 -14.12 5.44 -0.67
N VAL A 51 -13.65 5.21 0.57
CA VAL A 51 -14.08 6.01 1.72
C VAL A 51 -13.72 7.48 1.55
N TYR A 52 -12.56 7.82 0.98
CA TYR A 52 -12.16 9.21 0.73
C TYR A 52 -13.22 9.94 -0.10
N GLU A 53 -13.66 9.35 -1.21
CA GLU A 53 -14.69 9.95 -2.07
C GLU A 53 -16.04 10.08 -1.35
N GLU A 54 -16.44 9.07 -0.56
CA GLU A 54 -17.68 9.09 0.21
C GLU A 54 -17.74 10.17 1.29
N VAL A 55 -16.59 10.46 1.93
CA VAL A 55 -16.54 11.33 3.12
C VAL A 55 -16.01 12.74 2.84
N LYS A 56 -15.43 12.99 1.66
CA LYS A 56 -14.96 14.30 1.22
C LYS A 56 -16.01 15.41 1.34
N PRO A 57 -17.30 15.21 1.00
CA PRO A 57 -18.33 16.24 1.18
C PRO A 57 -18.57 16.64 2.65
N PHE A 58 -18.14 15.81 3.60
CA PHE A 58 -18.21 16.09 5.03
C PHE A 58 -16.93 16.74 5.58
N GLY A 59 -15.97 17.14 4.74
CA GLY A 59 -14.70 17.73 5.20
C GLY A 59 -13.78 16.74 5.93
N ILE A 60 -14.00 15.43 5.76
CA ILE A 60 -13.16 14.36 6.32
C ILE A 60 -12.19 13.91 5.23
N ASN A 61 -10.93 13.68 5.62
CA ASN A 61 -9.89 13.17 4.72
C ASN A 61 -9.53 11.73 5.11
N ALA A 62 -9.92 10.76 4.29
CA ALA A 62 -9.40 9.40 4.41
C ALA A 62 -8.10 9.26 3.62
N ILE A 63 -7.06 8.71 4.24
CA ILE A 63 -5.69 8.68 3.72
C ILE A 63 -5.09 7.31 3.91
N VAL A 64 -4.32 6.85 2.92
CA VAL A 64 -3.52 5.63 3.01
C VAL A 64 -2.07 5.98 3.27
N ILE A 65 -1.47 5.36 4.29
CA ILE A 65 -0.03 5.43 4.56
C ILE A 65 0.62 4.19 3.95
N GLU A 66 1.54 4.36 3.02
CA GLU A 66 2.16 3.29 2.23
C GLU A 66 3.67 3.24 2.45
N PRO A 67 4.11 2.56 3.52
CA PRO A 67 5.52 2.35 3.77
C PRO A 67 6.11 1.25 2.90
N GLY A 68 7.40 1.40 2.58
CA GLY A 68 8.28 0.31 2.19
C GLY A 68 8.78 -0.48 3.40
N TYR A 69 10.01 -0.96 3.34
CA TYR A 69 10.66 -1.70 4.41
C TYR A 69 11.20 -0.76 5.49
N PHE A 70 10.61 -0.83 6.68
CA PHE A 70 11.07 -0.13 7.89
C PHE A 70 11.63 -1.12 8.91
N ARG A 71 12.68 -0.71 9.64
CA ARG A 71 13.26 -1.51 10.73
C ARG A 71 12.26 -1.55 11.89
N THR A 72 11.53 -2.64 11.95
CA THR A 72 10.50 -2.94 12.96
C THR A 72 10.57 -4.43 13.26
N GLY A 73 9.84 -4.89 14.28
CA GLY A 73 9.68 -6.32 14.53
C GLY A 73 8.85 -7.08 13.48
N PHE A 74 8.48 -6.45 12.35
CA PHE A 74 7.61 -7.06 11.35
C PHE A 74 8.27 -8.23 10.61
N LEU A 75 9.56 -8.14 10.29
CA LEU A 75 10.28 -9.23 9.63
C LEU A 75 10.97 -10.19 10.60
N ASN A 76 10.85 -9.96 11.91
CA ASN A 76 11.44 -10.82 12.92
C ASN A 76 10.85 -12.22 12.83
N ASP A 77 11.73 -13.19 12.69
CA ASP A 77 11.43 -14.62 12.69
C ASP A 77 10.84 -15.09 14.03
N GLN A 78 11.24 -14.49 15.15
CA GLN A 78 10.67 -14.76 16.48
C GLN A 78 9.36 -13.99 16.76
N GLY A 79 8.90 -13.16 15.82
CA GLY A 79 7.66 -12.39 15.96
C GLY A 79 6.42 -13.14 15.46
N ASN A 80 5.24 -12.75 15.95
CA ASN A 80 3.97 -13.29 15.45
C ASN A 80 3.63 -12.89 14.01
N ASN A 81 4.32 -11.89 13.44
CA ASN A 81 3.99 -11.26 12.16
C ASN A 81 4.58 -12.01 10.96
N ARG A 82 5.70 -12.70 11.17
CA ARG A 82 6.38 -13.49 10.15
C ARG A 82 6.57 -14.89 10.72
N LYS A 83 5.49 -15.66 10.80
CA LYS A 83 5.53 -17.10 11.10
C LYS A 83 6.14 -17.88 9.93
N THR A 84 7.36 -17.51 9.51
CA THR A 84 8.23 -18.35 8.69
C THR A 84 8.69 -19.60 9.43
N VAL A 85 8.44 -19.67 10.75
CA VAL A 85 9.02 -20.68 11.65
C VAL A 85 8.14 -21.92 11.84
N SER A 86 6.84 -21.92 11.51
CA SER A 86 6.02 -23.12 11.74
C SER A 86 5.95 -24.09 10.57
N ASN A 87 6.19 -23.67 9.33
CA ASN A 87 6.16 -24.57 8.17
C ASN A 87 7.47 -24.52 7.35
N PRO A 88 8.19 -25.65 7.22
CA PRO A 88 9.35 -25.74 6.33
C PRO A 88 8.94 -25.43 4.88
N LEU A 89 9.91 -24.99 4.09
CA LEU A 89 9.70 -24.86 2.65
C LEU A 89 9.46 -26.26 2.08
N VAL A 90 8.35 -26.46 1.37
CA VAL A 90 8.07 -27.72 0.66
C VAL A 90 9.04 -27.88 -0.52
N GLU A 91 9.37 -29.13 -0.85
CA GLU A 91 10.41 -29.48 -1.84
C GLU A 91 10.18 -28.83 -3.20
N GLU A 92 8.93 -28.72 -3.64
CA GLU A 92 8.54 -28.16 -4.95
C GLU A 92 8.89 -26.68 -5.11
N TYR A 93 9.10 -25.95 -4.01
CA TYR A 93 9.48 -24.55 -4.06
C TYR A 93 10.99 -24.32 -3.92
N LYS A 94 11.80 -25.37 -3.69
CA LYS A 94 13.26 -25.25 -3.68
C LYS A 94 13.79 -24.88 -5.07
N GLY A 95 14.79 -24.01 -5.11
CA GLY A 95 15.35 -23.44 -6.34
C GLY A 95 14.45 -22.43 -7.06
N THR A 96 13.25 -22.14 -6.54
CA THR A 96 12.31 -21.21 -7.17
C THR A 96 12.42 -19.80 -6.59
N ALA A 97 11.68 -18.86 -7.19
CA ALA A 97 11.55 -17.50 -6.67
C ALA A 97 10.95 -17.44 -5.25
N VAL A 98 10.23 -18.48 -4.80
CA VAL A 98 9.70 -18.57 -3.43
C VAL A 98 10.85 -18.72 -2.43
N GLU A 99 11.78 -19.65 -2.66
CA GLU A 99 12.96 -19.83 -1.80
C GLU A 99 13.84 -18.58 -1.82
N ALA A 100 14.14 -18.05 -3.02
CA ALA A 100 14.95 -16.85 -3.17
C ALA A 100 14.35 -15.66 -2.39
N THR A 101 13.03 -15.49 -2.43
CA THR A 101 12.35 -14.42 -1.69
C THR A 101 12.39 -14.65 -0.18
N ARG A 102 12.22 -15.89 0.31
CA ARG A 102 12.36 -16.21 1.74
C ARG A 102 13.77 -15.86 2.24
N ASN A 103 14.80 -16.28 1.52
CA ASN A 103 16.20 -16.00 1.87
C ASN A 103 16.50 -14.50 1.84
N ALA A 104 16.02 -13.78 0.82
CA ALA A 104 16.20 -12.33 0.74
C ALA A 104 15.51 -11.60 1.91
N LEU A 105 14.34 -12.07 2.33
CA LEU A 105 13.64 -11.52 3.48
C LEU A 105 14.35 -11.80 4.81
N ASP A 106 15.03 -12.93 4.95
CA ASP A 106 15.86 -13.21 6.12
C ASP A 106 17.09 -12.29 6.13
N ALA A 107 17.73 -12.12 4.98
CA ALA A 107 18.89 -11.24 4.83
C ALA A 107 18.56 -9.76 5.09
N VAL A 108 17.39 -9.28 4.66
CA VAL A 108 16.97 -7.89 4.88
C VAL A 108 16.47 -7.62 6.31
N ASN A 109 16.22 -8.66 7.11
CA ASN A 109 15.78 -8.47 8.48
C ASN A 109 16.85 -7.68 9.28
N ASN A 110 16.40 -6.71 10.08
CA ASN A 110 17.22 -5.68 10.75
C ASN A 110 18.06 -4.76 9.84
N HIS A 111 18.05 -4.95 8.52
CA HIS A 111 18.76 -4.14 7.53
C HIS A 111 17.83 -3.32 6.64
N GLN A 112 16.53 -3.27 6.98
CA GLN A 112 15.55 -2.49 6.23
C GLN A 112 15.98 -1.00 6.17
N PRO A 113 15.74 -0.28 5.06
CA PRO A 113 16.22 1.10 4.91
C PRO A 113 15.42 2.13 5.74
N GLY A 114 14.14 1.85 6.02
CA GLY A 114 13.24 2.80 6.67
C GLY A 114 13.49 2.96 8.18
N ASP A 115 13.43 4.20 8.64
CA ASP A 115 13.54 4.63 10.04
C ASP A 115 12.17 5.03 10.57
N VAL A 116 11.69 4.34 11.61
CA VAL A 116 10.34 4.50 12.16
C VAL A 116 10.08 5.93 12.65
N ASN A 117 11.06 6.56 13.29
CA ASN A 117 10.90 7.91 13.84
C ASN A 117 10.80 8.94 12.71
N LYS A 118 11.60 8.78 11.65
CA LYS A 118 11.51 9.64 10.46
C LYS A 118 10.19 9.44 9.73
N GLY A 119 9.75 8.18 9.58
CA GLY A 119 8.46 7.87 8.96
C GLY A 119 7.28 8.47 9.73
N ALA A 120 7.25 8.29 11.06
CA ALA A 120 6.24 8.87 11.93
C ALA A 120 6.22 10.40 11.84
N LYS A 121 7.40 11.04 11.84
CA LYS A 121 7.50 12.49 11.66
C LYS A 121 6.89 12.95 10.34
N VAL A 122 7.18 12.28 9.23
CA VAL A 122 6.62 12.65 7.91
C VAL A 122 5.10 12.48 7.90
N ILE A 123 4.57 11.41 8.52
CA ILE A 123 3.11 11.23 8.65
C ILE A 123 2.48 12.42 9.38
N VAL A 124 3.05 12.84 10.52
CA VAL A 124 2.54 14.00 11.27
C VAL A 124 2.65 15.29 10.46
N ASP A 125 3.82 15.54 9.85
CA ASP A 125 4.05 16.70 9.00
C ASP A 125 2.96 16.80 7.91
N VAL A 126 2.68 15.69 7.20
CA VAL A 126 1.64 15.66 6.15
C VAL A 126 0.24 15.88 6.71
N LEU A 127 -0.16 15.13 7.74
CA LEU A 127 -1.53 15.21 8.29
C LEU A 127 -1.83 16.56 8.94
N THR A 128 -0.80 17.32 9.33
CA THR A 128 -0.93 18.66 9.92
C THR A 128 -0.64 19.79 8.94
N GLY A 129 -0.26 19.48 7.69
CA GLY A 129 0.17 20.48 6.71
C GLY A 129 1.39 21.30 7.18
N SER A 130 2.27 20.69 7.96
CA SER A 130 3.41 21.35 8.61
C SER A 130 4.74 20.71 8.25
N GLY A 131 5.84 21.28 8.76
CA GLY A 131 7.19 20.72 8.59
C GLY A 131 7.55 20.47 7.13
N SER A 132 7.95 19.24 6.81
CA SER A 132 8.32 18.82 5.44
C SER A 132 7.17 18.86 4.42
N ALA A 133 5.93 19.00 4.88
CA ALA A 133 4.74 19.09 4.04
C ALA A 133 4.10 20.50 4.03
N ALA A 134 4.74 21.51 4.65
CA ALA A 134 4.20 22.86 4.68
C ALA A 134 3.94 23.41 3.26
N GLY A 135 2.74 23.96 3.05
CA GLY A 135 2.31 24.52 1.76
C GLY A 135 1.95 23.48 0.69
N LYS A 136 1.91 22.19 1.02
CA LYS A 136 1.47 21.13 0.11
C LYS A 136 0.02 20.75 0.38
N GLU A 137 -0.72 20.41 -0.66
CA GLU A 137 -2.00 19.73 -0.53
C GLU A 137 -1.79 18.34 0.09
N ILE A 138 -2.70 17.94 0.97
CA ILE A 138 -2.62 16.64 1.63
C ILE A 138 -3.03 15.56 0.62
N PRO A 139 -2.12 14.64 0.26
CA PRO A 139 -2.44 13.60 -0.71
C PRO A 139 -3.28 12.50 -0.06
N ILE A 140 -4.07 11.81 -0.89
CA ILE A 140 -4.78 10.58 -0.49
C ILE A 140 -3.82 9.44 -0.10
N ARG A 141 -2.56 9.50 -0.56
CA ARG A 141 -1.52 8.49 -0.29
C ARG A 141 -0.23 9.14 0.25
N ILE A 142 0.20 8.70 1.42
CA ILE A 142 1.49 9.06 2.03
C ILE A 142 2.48 7.93 1.77
N VAL A 143 3.27 8.07 0.71
CA VAL A 143 4.31 7.09 0.33
C VAL A 143 5.58 7.33 1.13
N LEU A 144 6.09 6.29 1.81
CA LEU A 144 7.28 6.39 2.66
C LEU A 144 8.36 5.40 2.23
N GLY A 145 9.55 5.92 1.93
CA GLY A 145 10.72 5.13 1.57
C GLY A 145 11.01 5.10 0.06
N ARG A 146 12.29 5.09 -0.28
CA ARG A 146 12.76 5.07 -1.68
C ARG A 146 12.36 3.78 -2.40
N ASP A 147 12.46 2.67 -1.69
CA ASP A 147 12.03 1.34 -2.12
C ASP A 147 10.54 1.30 -2.44
N CYS A 148 9.68 1.91 -1.60
CA CYS A 148 8.25 2.03 -1.89
C CYS A 148 8.01 2.84 -3.16
N MET A 149 8.63 4.04 -3.26
CA MET A 149 8.53 4.88 -4.46
C MET A 149 8.98 4.14 -5.73
N GLN A 150 10.09 3.39 -5.67
CA GLN A 150 10.60 2.61 -6.80
C GLN A 150 9.65 1.48 -7.19
N GLY A 151 9.09 0.76 -6.21
CA GLY A 151 8.10 -0.29 -6.45
C GLY A 151 6.84 0.23 -7.13
N ILE A 152 6.35 1.40 -6.70
CA ILE A 152 5.20 2.08 -7.32
C ILE A 152 5.51 2.49 -8.75
N LYS A 153 6.64 3.18 -8.98
CA LYS A 153 7.06 3.59 -10.34
C LYS A 153 7.18 2.39 -11.28
N ALA A 154 7.76 1.29 -10.82
CA ALA A 154 7.89 0.08 -11.61
C ALA A 154 6.53 -0.56 -11.92
N LYS A 155 5.58 -0.54 -10.98
CA LYS A 155 4.21 -1.02 -11.22
C LYS A 155 3.50 -0.15 -12.27
N ILE A 156 3.56 1.18 -12.13
CA ILE A 156 2.95 2.12 -13.08
C ILE A 156 3.46 1.84 -14.49
N ALA A 157 4.77 1.83 -14.68
CA ALA A 157 5.38 1.60 -15.99
C ALA A 157 4.97 0.26 -16.62
N ARG A 158 4.88 -0.82 -15.82
CA ARG A 158 4.40 -2.13 -16.31
C ARG A 158 2.92 -2.11 -16.69
N THR A 159 2.09 -1.42 -15.92
CA THR A 159 0.66 -1.31 -16.21
C THR A 159 0.43 -0.47 -17.49
N GLU A 160 1.08 0.68 -17.62
CA GLU A 160 1.01 1.51 -18.84
C GLU A 160 1.46 0.73 -20.07
N LYS A 161 2.57 -0.01 -19.96
CA LYS A 161 3.04 -0.88 -21.02
C LYS A 161 2.00 -1.92 -21.43
N LEU A 162 1.39 -2.61 -20.46
CA LEU A 162 0.35 -3.61 -20.71
C LEU A 162 -0.88 -2.99 -21.39
N LEU A 163 -1.37 -1.85 -20.91
CA LEU A 163 -2.52 -1.17 -21.50
C LEU A 163 -2.26 -0.79 -22.96
N LYS A 164 -1.06 -0.30 -23.26
CA LYS A 164 -0.66 0.04 -24.63
C LYS A 164 -0.50 -1.18 -25.54
N GLU A 165 0.13 -2.25 -25.05
CA GLU A 165 0.39 -3.46 -25.85
C GLU A 165 -0.88 -4.26 -26.16
N TRP A 166 -1.92 -4.11 -25.33
CA TRP A 166 -3.18 -4.84 -25.45
C TRP A 166 -4.37 -3.94 -25.80
N GLU A 167 -4.13 -2.68 -26.19
CA GLU A 167 -5.17 -1.68 -26.39
C GLU A 167 -6.24 -2.17 -27.37
N ASP A 168 -5.83 -2.69 -28.54
CA ASP A 168 -6.71 -3.23 -29.58
C ASP A 168 -7.61 -4.35 -29.05
N VAL A 169 -7.07 -5.26 -28.25
CA VAL A 169 -7.83 -6.35 -27.63
C VAL A 169 -8.77 -5.82 -26.55
N ILE A 170 -8.30 -4.91 -25.68
CA ILE A 170 -9.09 -4.35 -24.58
C ILE A 170 -10.32 -3.60 -25.11
N VAL A 171 -10.16 -2.76 -26.13
CA VAL A 171 -11.27 -1.95 -26.68
C VAL A 171 -12.18 -2.75 -27.62
N SER A 172 -11.73 -3.90 -28.14
CA SER A 172 -12.55 -4.74 -29.04
C SER A 172 -13.79 -5.35 -28.39
N THR A 173 -13.96 -5.23 -27.08
CA THR A 173 -15.15 -5.72 -26.35
C THR A 173 -16.23 -4.66 -26.17
N ASP A 174 -15.99 -3.42 -26.59
CA ASP A 174 -17.02 -2.38 -26.59
C ASP A 174 -18.15 -2.78 -27.55
N HIS A 175 -19.37 -2.35 -27.24
CA HIS A 175 -20.47 -2.53 -28.18
C HIS A 175 -20.25 -1.66 -29.43
N ASP A 176 -20.53 -2.22 -30.61
CA ASP A 176 -20.36 -1.52 -31.91
C ASP A 176 -21.15 -0.21 -32.01
N ASP A 177 -22.19 -0.03 -31.19
CA ASP A 177 -23.06 1.16 -31.17
C ASP A 177 -22.67 2.22 -30.13
N VAL A 178 -21.62 1.98 -29.34
CA VAL A 178 -21.10 2.96 -28.37
C VAL A 178 -19.99 3.79 -29.02
N GLN A 179 -20.15 5.12 -29.03
CA GLN A 179 -19.06 6.01 -29.41
C GLN A 179 -17.96 5.96 -28.35
N GLN A 180 -16.72 5.77 -28.79
CA GLN A 180 -15.54 5.84 -27.95
C GLN A 180 -15.51 7.21 -27.23
N ALA A 181 -15.36 7.16 -25.90
CA ALA A 181 -15.31 8.32 -25.02
C ALA A 181 -13.94 9.03 -25.07
#